data_AF-A0A6J2YWH3-F1
#
_entry.id   AF-A0A6J2YWH3-F1
#
_cell.length_a   1.000
_cell.length_b   1.000
_cell.length_c   1.000
_cell.angle_alpha   90.00
_cell.angle_beta   90.00
_cell.angle_gamma   90.00
#
_symmetry.space_group_name_H-M   'P 1'
#
loop_
_entity.id
_entity.type
_entity.pdbx_description
1 polymer ?
#
loop_
_entity_poly.entity_id
_entity_poly.type
_entity_poly.pdbx_seq_one_letter_code
_entity_poly.pdbx_strand_id
1 'polypeptide(L)'
;MEQRLLALEMDFWRRSAGISRMERVANIKIREIMHVQQTIINEIEKRQLVWYGHVERMSEDRIPKKVLKWIPSERRKKGRPKATWIGGIHKAMSERNLHPGDWENKKGWQLGIGRRRTL
;
A
#
# COMPACT_ATOMS: atom_id res chain seq x y z
N MET A 1 10.65 1.54 7.70
CA MET A 1 9.83 2.67 7.24
C MET A 1 8.38 2.47 7.68
N GLU A 2 7.77 1.33 7.32
CA GLU A 2 6.42 0.92 7.74
C GLU A 2 6.14 1.11 9.24
N GLN A 3 7.03 0.63 10.12
CA GLN A 3 6.87 0.78 11.57
C GLN A 3 6.78 2.26 12.02
N ARG A 4 7.48 3.18 11.35
CA ARG A 4 7.40 4.62 11.65
C ARG A 4 6.06 5.21 11.21
N LEU A 5 5.51 4.74 10.08
CA LEU A 5 4.18 5.16 9.62
C LEU A 5 3.07 4.67 10.55
N LEU A 6 3.16 3.42 11.02
CA LEU A 6 2.21 2.88 12.00
C LEU A 6 2.30 3.60 13.35
N ALA A 7 3.51 3.94 13.78
CA ALA A 7 3.70 4.73 15.00
C ALA A 7 3.08 6.13 14.88
N LEU A 8 3.30 6.80 13.74
CA LEU A 8 2.69 8.10 13.44
C LEU A 8 1.16 8.01 13.42
N GLU A 9 0.62 7.00 12.74
CA GLU A 9 -0.82 6.74 12.69
C GLU A 9 -1.39 6.56 14.10
N MET A 10 -0.73 5.76 14.96
CA MET A 10 -1.20 5.55 16.33
C MET A 10 -1.11 6.81 17.20
N ASP A 11 -0.08 7.64 17.02
CA ASP A 11 0.03 8.94 17.71
C ASP A 11 -1.12 9.87 17.30
N PHE A 12 -1.42 9.94 15.99
CA PHE A 12 -2.55 10.70 15.47
C PHE A 12 -3.89 10.24 16.06
N TRP A 13 -4.16 8.93 16.04
CA TRP A 13 -5.42 8.39 16.58
C TRP A 13 -5.55 8.59 18.09
N ARG A 14 -4.46 8.42 18.83
CA ARG A 14 -4.45 8.64 20.28
C ARG A 14 -4.76 10.09 20.65
N ARG A 15 -4.14 11.05 19.96
CA ARG A 15 -4.42 12.48 20.17
C ARG A 15 -5.84 12.83 19.78
N SER A 16 -6.33 12.28 18.67
CA SER A 16 -7.72 12.49 18.20
C SER A 16 -8.76 11.94 19.18
N ALA A 17 -8.44 10.83 19.84
CA ALA A 17 -9.28 10.25 20.90
C ALA A 17 -9.17 11.00 22.25
N GLY A 18 -8.26 11.97 22.37
CA GLY A 18 -8.02 12.71 23.62
C GLY A 18 -7.35 11.89 24.73
N ILE A 19 -6.73 10.75 24.41
CA ILE A 19 -6.18 9.81 25.40
C ILE A 19 -4.71 10.12 25.67
N SER A 20 -4.37 10.39 26.92
CA SER A 20 -3.00 10.56 27.38
C SER A 20 -2.21 9.26 27.31
N ARG A 21 -0.88 9.38 27.12
CA ARG A 21 0.03 8.22 27.23
C ARG A 21 0.11 7.68 28.66
N MET A 22 -0.20 8.51 29.66
CA MET A 22 -0.21 8.11 31.08
C MET A 22 -1.33 7.12 31.41
N GLU A 23 -2.43 7.17 30.66
CA GLU A 23 -3.57 6.24 30.84
C GLU A 23 -3.22 4.81 30.39
N ARG A 24 -2.07 4.60 29.72
CA ARG A 24 -1.55 3.29 29.28
C ARG A 24 -2.57 2.44 28.50
N VAL A 25 -3.55 3.08 27.88
CA VAL A 25 -4.56 2.43 27.03
C VAL A 25 -3.87 1.77 25.83
N ALA A 26 -4.19 0.50 25.61
CA ALA A 26 -3.63 -0.30 24.53
C ALA A 26 -4.00 0.26 23.15
N ASN A 27 -3.08 0.11 22.18
CA ASN A 27 -3.30 0.60 20.82
C ASN A 27 -4.51 -0.05 20.12
N ILE A 28 -4.80 -1.32 20.44
CA ILE A 28 -6.00 -2.02 19.94
C ILE A 28 -7.26 -1.29 20.38
N LYS A 29 -7.34 -0.89 21.65
CA LYS A 29 -8.51 -0.19 22.19
C LYS A 29 -8.74 1.18 21.53
N ILE A 30 -7.67 1.89 21.21
CA ILE A 30 -7.76 3.17 20.50
C ILE A 30 -8.29 2.97 19.08
N ARG A 31 -7.83 1.92 18.38
CA ARG A 31 -8.36 1.60 17.04
C ARG A 31 -9.84 1.24 17.10
N GLU A 32 -10.28 0.52 18.13
CA GLU A 32 -11.72 0.23 18.35
C GLU A 32 -12.52 1.52 18.57
N ILE A 33 -12.06 2.41 19.47
CA ILE A 33 -12.72 3.69 19.77
C ILE A 33 -12.83 4.55 18.50
N MET A 34 -11.78 4.60 17.70
CA MET A 34 -11.74 5.38 16.46
C MET A 34 -12.36 4.66 15.26
N HIS A 35 -12.91 3.45 15.45
CA HIS A 35 -13.47 2.59 14.39
C HIS A 35 -12.53 2.38 13.19
N VAL A 36 -11.23 2.27 13.45
CA VAL A 36 -10.18 2.15 12.44
C VAL A 36 -10.00 0.68 12.06
N GLN A 37 -10.49 0.31 10.88
CA GLN A 37 -10.39 -1.06 10.35
C GLN A 37 -9.15 -1.30 9.49
N GLN A 38 -8.60 -0.25 8.87
CA GLN A 38 -7.45 -0.33 7.96
C GLN A 38 -6.37 0.66 8.41
N THR A 39 -5.12 0.29 8.17
CA THR A 39 -3.98 1.14 8.47
C THR A 39 -3.65 2.06 7.29
N ILE A 40 -2.89 3.11 7.55
CA ILE A 40 -2.30 3.97 6.51
C ILE A 40 -1.48 3.17 5.50
N ILE A 41 -0.82 2.08 5.92
CA ILE A 41 -0.06 1.21 5.00
C ILE A 41 -1.00 0.53 4.01
N ASN A 42 -2.14 0.01 4.48
CA ASN A 42 -3.12 -0.63 3.60
C ASN A 42 -3.63 0.34 2.52
N GLU A 43 -3.85 1.60 2.88
CA GLU A 43 -4.28 2.64 1.92
C GLU A 43 -3.17 3.03 0.94
N ILE A 44 -1.91 3.11 1.38
CA ILE A 44 -0.75 3.33 0.51
C ILE A 44 -0.63 2.19 -0.51
N GLU A 45 -0.63 0.94 -0.05
CA GLU A 45 -0.56 -0.25 -0.91
C GLU A 45 -1.71 -0.27 -1.92
N LYS A 46 -2.93 0.02 -1.47
CA LYS A 46 -4.10 0.09 -2.35
C LYS A 46 -3.92 1.13 -3.45
N ARG A 47 -3.43 2.33 -3.13
CA ARG A 47 -3.15 3.38 -4.13
C ARG A 47 -2.03 2.97 -5.09
N GLN A 48 -1.00 2.31 -4.57
CA GLN A 48 0.07 1.76 -5.39
C GLN A 48 -0.46 0.71 -6.38
N LEU A 49 -1.36 -0.20 -5.96
CA LEU A 49 -2.00 -1.18 -6.83
C LEU A 49 -2.95 -0.54 -7.86
N VAL A 50 -3.69 0.52 -7.48
CA VAL A 50 -4.51 1.29 -8.44
C VAL A 50 -3.63 1.84 -9.56
N TRP A 51 -2.52 2.48 -9.20
CA TRP A 51 -1.58 3.05 -10.17
C TRP A 51 -0.89 1.96 -11.00
N TYR A 52 -0.41 0.89 -10.35
CA TYR A 52 0.24 -0.24 -11.00
C TYR A 52 -0.65 -0.86 -12.08
N GLY A 53 -1.89 -1.24 -11.73
CA GLY A 53 -2.82 -1.80 -12.71
C GLY A 53 -3.18 -0.80 -13.82
N HIS A 54 -3.19 0.51 -13.53
CA HIS A 54 -3.38 1.53 -14.56
C HIS A 54 -2.21 1.58 -15.55
N VAL A 55 -0.98 1.58 -15.04
CA VAL A 55 0.22 1.56 -15.88
C VAL A 55 0.29 0.25 -16.66
N GLU A 56 -0.01 -0.89 -16.05
CA GLU A 56 -0.01 -2.19 -16.74
C GLU A 56 -0.98 -2.24 -17.92
N ARG A 57 -2.14 -1.57 -17.84
CA ARG A 57 -3.08 -1.44 -18.96
C ARG A 57 -2.67 -0.41 -20.03
N MET A 58 -1.66 0.43 -19.77
CA MET A 58 -1.19 1.37 -20.79
C MET A 58 -0.47 0.61 -21.91
N SER A 59 -0.51 1.21 -23.11
CA SER A 59 0.28 0.73 -24.25
C SER A 59 1.79 0.72 -23.95
N GLU A 60 2.51 -0.20 -24.58
CA GLU A 60 3.94 -0.45 -24.36
C GLU A 60 4.84 0.71 -24.79
N ASP A 61 4.38 1.57 -25.69
CA ASP A 61 5.11 2.76 -26.12
C ASP A 61 5.16 3.86 -25.04
N ARG A 62 4.25 3.81 -24.06
CA ARG A 62 4.09 4.84 -23.02
C ARG A 62 5.27 4.83 -22.05
N ILE A 63 5.81 6.02 -21.77
CA ILE A 63 6.96 6.21 -20.85
C ILE A 63 6.74 5.53 -19.48
N PRO A 64 5.58 5.68 -18.79
CA PRO A 64 5.38 5.03 -17.49
C PRO A 64 5.54 3.51 -17.52
N LYS A 65 5.02 2.86 -18.57
CA LYS A 65 5.11 1.40 -18.77
C LYS A 65 6.56 0.98 -19.05
N LYS A 66 7.27 1.73 -19.91
CA LYS A 66 8.69 1.52 -20.18
C LYS A 66 9.55 1.64 -18.92
N VAL A 67 9.33 2.70 -18.13
CA VAL A 67 10.06 2.93 -16.87
C VAL A 67 9.75 1.83 -15.85
N LEU A 68 8.49 1.40 -15.74
CA LEU A 68 8.09 0.32 -14.85
C LEU A 68 8.79 -1.00 -15.18
N LYS A 69 8.91 -1.34 -16.48
CA LYS A 69 9.59 -2.54 -16.96
C LYS A 69 11.12 -2.43 -16.98
N TRP A 70 11.66 -1.23 -16.88
CA TRP A 70 13.09 -1.02 -16.97
C TRP A 70 13.80 -1.51 -15.71
N ILE A 71 14.61 -2.55 -15.87
CA ILE A 71 15.48 -3.08 -14.82
C ILE A 71 16.89 -2.55 -15.07
N PRO A 72 17.47 -1.73 -14.18
CA PRO A 72 18.84 -1.27 -14.32
C PRO A 72 19.80 -2.47 -14.26
N SER A 73 20.72 -2.56 -15.22
CA SER A 73 21.70 -3.65 -15.32
C SER A 73 22.78 -3.60 -14.25
N GLU A 74 22.95 -2.46 -13.57
CA GLU A 74 24.03 -2.27 -12.60
C GLU A 74 23.80 -2.96 -11.25
N ARG A 75 24.90 -3.47 -10.69
CA ARG A 75 24.95 -3.97 -9.32
C ARG A 75 24.53 -2.87 -8.35
N ARG A 76 23.58 -3.17 -7.46
CA ARG A 76 23.14 -2.23 -6.42
C ARG A 76 24.32 -1.83 -5.53
N LYS A 77 24.51 -0.52 -5.34
CA LYS A 77 25.51 0.03 -4.41
C LYS A 77 25.25 -0.44 -2.97
N LYS A 78 26.34 -0.64 -2.22
CA LYS A 78 26.28 -0.99 -0.79
C LYS A 78 25.52 0.11 -0.03
N GLY A 79 24.67 -0.29 0.92
CA GLY A 79 23.84 0.62 1.71
C GLY A 79 22.48 0.97 1.11
N ARG A 80 22.22 0.68 -0.18
CA ARG A 80 20.87 0.86 -0.76
C ARG A 80 19.89 -0.14 -0.11
N PRO A 81 18.68 0.30 0.27
CA PRO A 81 17.65 -0.60 0.76
C PRO A 81 17.40 -1.76 -0.21
N LYS A 82 17.27 -2.98 0.33
CA LYS A 82 16.97 -4.18 -0.48
C LYS A 82 15.54 -4.16 -1.03
N ALA A 83 14.61 -3.57 -0.29
CA ALA A 83 13.23 -3.40 -0.67
C ALA A 83 13.11 -2.50 -1.91
N THR A 84 12.32 -2.94 -2.88
CA THR A 84 12.03 -2.18 -4.11
C THR A 84 10.54 -1.90 -4.19
N TRP A 85 10.18 -0.87 -4.94
CA TRP A 85 8.77 -0.53 -5.17
C TRP A 85 8.03 -1.70 -5.84
N ILE A 86 8.59 -2.30 -6.90
CA ILE A 86 7.97 -3.46 -7.57
C ILE A 86 7.87 -4.69 -6.65
N GLY A 87 8.86 -4.92 -5.80
CA GLY A 87 8.80 -5.99 -4.79
C GLY A 87 7.68 -5.75 -3.77
N GLY A 88 7.44 -4.49 -3.40
CA GLY A 88 6.31 -4.09 -2.57
C GLY A 88 4.95 -4.34 -3.25
N ILE A 89 4.84 -4.02 -4.55
CA ILE A 89 3.65 -4.35 -5.36
C ILE A 89 3.40 -5.86 -5.37
N HIS A 90 4.41 -6.68 -5.68
CA HIS A 90 4.25 -8.14 -5.73
C HIS A 90 3.85 -8.72 -4.38
N LYS A 91 4.41 -8.20 -3.28
CA LYS A 91 3.98 -8.57 -1.92
C LYS A 91 2.51 -8.22 -1.69
N ALA A 92 2.11 -6.97 -2.00
CA ALA A 92 0.75 -6.50 -1.82
C ALA A 92 -0.27 -7.25 -2.70
N MET A 93 0.12 -7.68 -3.91
CA MET A 93 -0.67 -8.54 -4.79
C MET A 93 -0.84 -9.94 -4.19
N SER A 94 0.25 -10.56 -3.73
CA SER A 94 0.24 -11.89 -3.11
C SER A 94 -0.66 -11.95 -1.88
N GLU A 95 -0.56 -10.95 -0.98
CA GLU A 95 -1.42 -10.84 0.22
C GLU A 95 -2.91 -10.69 -0.10
N ARG A 96 -3.24 -10.25 -1.33
CA ARG A 96 -4.62 -10.05 -1.82
C ARG A 96 -5.04 -11.12 -2.83
N ASN A 97 -4.23 -12.16 -3.04
CA ASN A 97 -4.44 -13.21 -4.05
C ASN A 97 -4.66 -12.66 -5.47
N LEU A 98 -3.98 -11.56 -5.81
CA LEU A 98 -3.99 -10.98 -7.15
C LEU A 98 -2.85 -11.56 -7.98
N HIS A 99 -3.15 -11.91 -9.23
CA HIS A 99 -2.23 -12.51 -10.17
C HIS A 99 -1.87 -11.54 -11.31
N PRO A 100 -0.69 -11.70 -11.93
CA PRO A 100 -0.37 -10.97 -13.15
C PRO A 100 -1.45 -11.15 -14.23
N GLY A 101 -1.91 -10.06 -14.83
CA GLY A 101 -3.00 -10.05 -15.82
C GLY A 101 -4.38 -9.71 -15.24
N ASP A 102 -4.60 -9.84 -13.93
CA ASP A 102 -5.89 -9.51 -13.29
C ASP A 102 -6.29 -8.04 -13.50
N TRP A 103 -5.32 -7.17 -13.78
CA TRP A 103 -5.56 -5.77 -14.10
C TRP A 103 -6.35 -5.56 -15.39
N GLU A 104 -6.41 -6.51 -16.32
CA GLU A 104 -7.19 -6.36 -17.56
C GLU A 104 -8.69 -6.22 -17.26
N ASN A 105 -9.20 -7.03 -16.31
CA ASN A 105 -10.55 -6.84 -15.80
C ASN A 105 -10.58 -5.69 -14.79
N LYS A 106 -10.84 -4.47 -15.26
CA LYS A 106 -10.91 -3.27 -14.40
C LYS A 106 -11.82 -3.43 -13.18
N LYS A 107 -12.98 -4.08 -13.33
CA LYS A 107 -13.93 -4.30 -12.22
C LYS A 107 -13.38 -5.32 -11.23
N GLY A 108 -12.85 -6.44 -11.71
CA GLY A 108 -12.19 -7.47 -10.90
C GLY A 108 -11.00 -6.89 -10.13
N TRP A 109 -10.12 -6.17 -10.81
CA TRP A 109 -8.99 -5.47 -10.21
C TRP A 109 -9.42 -4.52 -9.09
N GLN A 110 -10.44 -3.69 -9.32
CA GLN A 110 -10.96 -2.75 -8.31
C GLN A 110 -11.53 -3.45 -7.08
N LEU A 111 -12.18 -4.60 -7.25
CA LEU A 111 -12.68 -5.40 -6.14
C LEU A 111 -11.52 -6.05 -5.37
N GLY A 112 -10.56 -6.65 -6.06
CA GLY A 112 -9.40 -7.32 -5.46
C GLY A 112 -8.48 -6.40 -4.66
N ILE A 113 -8.34 -5.13 -5.06
CA ILE A 113 -7.59 -4.13 -4.27
C ILE A 113 -8.36 -3.62 -3.04
N GLY A 114 -9.62 -4.01 -2.84
CA GLY A 114 -10.46 -3.52 -1.74
C GLY A 114 -11.00 -2.11 -1.95
N ARG A 115 -11.29 -1.70 -3.19
CA ARG A 115 -11.99 -0.43 -3.46
C ARG A 115 -13.46 -0.63 -3.10
N ARG A 116 -13.96 0.11 -2.09
CA ARG A 116 -15.40 0.15 -1.77
C ARG A 116 -16.14 0.58 -3.03
N ARG A 117 -17.23 -0.11 -3.39
CA ARG A 117 -18.15 0.37 -4.43
C ARG A 117 -18.60 1.77 -4.02
N THR A 118 -18.32 2.77 -4.85
CA THR A 118 -19.05 4.03 -4.78
C THR A 118 -20.49 3.70 -5.19
N LEU A 119 -21.39 3.74 -4.21
CA LEU A 119 -22.83 3.76 -4.46
C LEU A 119 -23.21 5.05 -5.18
#